data_AF-A0A5T2UF27-F1
#
_entry.id   AF-A0A5T2UF27-F1
#
_cell.length_a   1.000
_cell.length_b   1.000
_cell.length_c   1.000
_cell.angle_alpha   90.00
_cell.angle_beta   90.00
_cell.angle_gamma   90.00
#
_symmetry.space_group_name_H-M   'P 1'
#
loop_
_entity.id
_entity.type
_entity.pdbx_description
1 polymer ?
#
loop_
_entity_poly.entity_id
_entity_poly.type
_entity_poly.pdbx_seq_one_letter_code
_entity_poly.pdbx_strand_id
1 'polypeptide(L)'
;MSYFKVWDWDKKLRTMLRFVKLGDIFCFKLDGDRYCFGRIISKIITGHVAELFDYMSAAPEITEKKINKVKRIYSPIVIDTY
;
A
#
# COMPACT_ATOMS: atom_id res chain seq x y z
N MET A 1 -0.28 -11.39 16.30
CA MET A 1 -0.83 -10.02 16.18
C MET A 1 0.03 -9.28 15.17
N SER A 2 -0.49 -9.03 13.97
CA SER A 2 0.22 -8.26 12.93
C SER A 2 0.03 -6.76 13.21
N TYR A 3 1.11 -6.07 13.55
CA TYR A 3 1.09 -4.63 13.80
C TYR A 3 1.08 -3.88 12.46
N PHE A 4 -0.10 -3.59 11.90
CA PHE A 4 -0.20 -2.68 10.76
C PHE A 4 -0.22 -1.24 11.27
N LYS A 5 0.73 -0.43 10.80
CA LYS A 5 0.84 0.99 11.16
C LYS A 5 0.23 1.83 10.04
N VAL A 6 -0.92 2.44 10.33
CA VAL A 6 -1.56 3.42 9.44
C VAL A 6 -0.83 4.75 9.58
N TRP A 7 -0.34 5.29 8.47
CA TRP A 7 0.34 6.59 8.44
C TRP A 7 -0.60 7.63 7.84
N ASP A 8 -0.81 8.72 8.58
CA ASP A 8 -1.52 9.90 8.08
C ASP A 8 -0.53 10.89 7.44
N TRP A 9 -1.01 11.71 6.51
CA TRP A 9 -0.18 12.56 5.62
C TRP A 9 0.32 13.86 6.28
N ASP A 10 0.34 13.94 7.60
CA ASP A 10 0.63 15.18 8.37
C ASP A 10 2.15 15.52 8.46
N LYS A 11 3.01 14.80 7.73
CA LYS A 11 4.46 15.03 7.63
C LYS A 11 4.87 15.27 6.18
N LYS A 12 6.00 15.98 5.98
CA LYS A 12 6.57 16.21 4.63
C LYS A 12 6.61 14.91 3.82
N LEU A 13 5.91 14.90 2.68
CA LEU A 13 5.66 13.75 1.81
C LEU A 13 6.93 12.90 1.58
N ARG A 14 8.03 13.57 1.22
CA ARG A 14 9.33 12.95 0.91
C ARG A 14 10.01 12.31 2.13
N THR A 15 9.75 12.83 3.31
CA THR A 15 10.28 12.27 4.57
C THR A 15 9.58 10.96 4.92
N MET A 16 8.30 10.83 4.56
CA MET A 16 7.49 9.64 4.86
C MET A 16 7.85 8.45 3.99
N LEU A 17 8.22 8.67 2.72
CA LEU A 17 8.65 7.61 1.81
C LEU A 17 9.88 6.83 2.32
N ARG A 18 10.76 7.48 3.10
CA ARG A 18 11.92 6.83 3.73
C ARG A 18 11.55 5.81 4.81
N PHE A 19 10.33 5.86 5.32
CA PHE A 19 9.84 4.96 6.36
C PHE A 19 9.04 3.78 5.82
N VAL A 20 8.89 3.66 4.51
CA VAL A 20 8.23 2.52 3.86
C VAL A 20 9.02 1.24 4.17
N LYS A 21 8.32 0.23 4.67
CA LYS A 21 8.87 -1.06 5.06
C LYS A 21 8.21 -2.21 4.31
N LEU A 22 8.90 -3.34 4.29
CA LEU A 22 8.33 -4.60 3.82
C LEU A 22 7.10 -4.97 4.66
N GLY A 23 6.01 -5.33 4.00
CA GLY A 23 4.74 -5.64 4.63
C GLY A 23 3.82 -4.43 4.84
N ASP A 24 4.29 -3.20 4.63
CA ASP A 24 3.43 -2.01 4.76
C ASP A 24 2.29 -2.08 3.74
N ILE A 25 1.08 -1.78 4.23
CA ILE A 25 -0.11 -1.64 3.42
C ILE A 25 -0.28 -0.18 3.08
N PHE A 26 -0.48 0.12 1.81
CA PHE A 26 -0.76 1.47 1.33
C PHE A 26 -2.12 1.54 0.65
N CYS A 27 -2.68 2.74 0.63
CA CYS A 27 -3.95 3.09 0.01
C CYS A 27 -3.70 4.19 -1.03
N PHE A 28 -4.35 4.09 -2.19
CA PHE A 28 -4.30 5.12 -3.23
C PHE A 28 -5.68 5.29 -3.86
N LYS A 29 -5.99 6.53 -4.25
CA LYS A 29 -7.24 6.88 -4.89
C LYS A 29 -7.13 6.62 -6.39
N LEU A 30 -8.07 5.87 -6.96
CA LEU A 30 -8.13 5.62 -8.40
C LEU A 30 -8.85 6.78 -9.10
N ASP A 31 -10.08 7.06 -8.69
CA ASP A 31 -10.93 8.14 -9.14
C ASP A 31 -12.16 8.28 -8.23
N GLY A 32 -12.98 9.33 -8.38
CA GLY A 32 -14.25 9.48 -7.65
C GLY A 32 -14.07 9.30 -6.14
N ASP A 33 -14.70 8.28 -5.55
CA ASP A 33 -14.45 7.82 -4.18
C ASP A 33 -13.93 6.37 -4.14
N ARG A 34 -13.26 5.92 -5.20
CA ARG A 34 -12.70 4.58 -5.32
C ARG A 34 -11.26 4.54 -4.83
N TYR A 35 -11.04 3.77 -3.77
CA TYR A 35 -9.75 3.54 -3.14
C TYR A 35 -9.28 2.11 -3.40
N CYS A 36 -8.01 2.00 -3.79
CA CYS A 36 -7.31 0.75 -4.03
C CYS A 36 -6.19 0.58 -3.01
N PHE A 37 -5.75 -0.65 -2.83
CA PHE A 37 -4.78 -1.00 -1.79
C PHE A 37 -3.68 -1.90 -2.34
N GLY A 38 -2.53 -1.86 -1.69
CA GLY A 38 -1.42 -2.74 -2.01
C GLY A 38 -0.51 -2.97 -0.82
N ARG A 39 0.44 -3.88 -1.00
CA ARG A 39 1.46 -4.20 0.00
C ARG A 39 2.85 -4.12 -0.58
N ILE A 40 3.78 -3.57 0.20
CA ILE A 40 5.21 -3.60 -0.12
C ILE A 40 5.76 -5.00 0.12
N ILE A 41 6.34 -5.62 -0.90
CA ILE A 41 6.86 -6.99 -0.81
C ILE A 41 8.38 -7.08 -0.90
N SER A 42 9.05 -6.10 -1.52
CA SER A 42 10.51 -6.06 -1.60
C SER A 42 11.03 -4.63 -1.74
N LYS A 43 12.32 -4.44 -1.46
CA LYS A 43 13.06 -3.19 -1.68
C LYS A 43 14.11 -3.42 -2.76
N ILE A 44 14.21 -2.49 -3.69
CA ILE A 44 15.22 -2.50 -4.77
C ILE A 44 15.96 -1.16 -4.80
N ILE A 45 17.01 -1.07 -5.63
CA ILE A 45 17.85 0.13 -5.74
C ILE A 45 17.02 1.36 -6.15
N THR A 46 16.03 1.16 -7.02
CA THR A 46 15.21 2.24 -7.59
C THR A 46 13.88 2.49 -6.87
N GLY A 47 13.61 1.82 -5.74
CA GLY A 47 12.32 1.96 -5.05
C GLY A 47 11.90 0.70 -4.32
N HIS A 48 10.60 0.41 -4.38
CA HIS A 48 10.01 -0.77 -3.78
C HIS A 48 9.23 -1.58 -4.81
N VAL A 49 9.13 -2.88 -4.56
CA VAL A 49 8.23 -3.76 -5.29
C VAL A 49 6.96 -3.90 -4.46
N ALA A 50 5.82 -3.67 -5.09
CA ALA A 50 4.51 -3.73 -4.47
C ALA A 50 3.60 -4.74 -5.17
N GLU A 51 2.72 -5.36 -4.40
CA GLU A 51 1.57 -6.08 -4.91
C GLU A 51 0.31 -5.25 -4.77
N LEU A 52 -0.58 -5.31 -5.77
CA LEU A 52 -1.88 -4.65 -5.75
C LEU A 52 -2.97 -5.66 -5.44
N PHE A 53 -3.85 -5.29 -4.51
CA PHE A 53 -4.95 -6.12 -4.06
C PHE A 53 -6.14 -5.99 -4.99
N ASP A 54 -6.80 -7.11 -5.29
CA ASP A 54 -8.06 -7.19 -6.03
C ASP A 54 -9.23 -6.81 -5.12
N TYR A 55 -9.19 -5.55 -4.65
CA TYR A 55 -10.16 -4.98 -3.75
C TYR A 55 -10.22 -3.46 -3.92
N MET A 56 -11.45 -2.97 -4.08
CA MET A 56 -11.78 -1.54 -4.09
C MET A 56 -12.70 -1.20 -2.92
N SER A 57 -12.55 0.01 -2.40
CA SER A 57 -13.37 0.54 -1.30
C SER A 57 -13.87 1.95 -1.62
N ALA A 58 -15.04 2.29 -1.09
CA ALA A 58 -15.59 3.66 -1.16
C ALA A 58 -14.93 4.63 -0.16
N ALA A 59 -14.10 4.10 0.75
CA ALA A 59 -13.38 4.83 1.77
C ALA A 59 -11.94 4.31 1.87
N PRO A 60 -10.97 5.10 2.36
CA PRO A 60 -9.55 4.72 2.48
C PRO A 60 -9.29 3.70 3.61
N GLU A 61 -10.14 2.70 3.75
CA GLU A 61 -10.16 1.74 4.86
C GLU A 61 -10.14 0.30 4.34
N ILE A 62 -9.31 -0.53 4.97
CA ILE A 62 -9.23 -1.97 4.71
C ILE A 62 -9.01 -2.71 6.03
N THR A 63 -9.66 -3.87 6.19
CA THR A 63 -9.55 -4.69 7.39
C THR A 63 -8.56 -5.84 7.21
N GLU A 64 -7.95 -6.29 8.31
CA GLU A 64 -7.03 -7.44 8.27
C GLU A 64 -7.67 -8.70 7.66
N LYS A 65 -8.95 -8.95 7.96
CA LYS A 65 -9.71 -10.08 7.40
C LYS A 65 -9.76 -10.03 5.87
N LYS A 66 -9.83 -8.83 5.28
CA LYS A 66 -9.79 -8.62 3.82
C LYS A 66 -8.37 -8.79 3.30
N ILE A 67 -7.37 -8.18 3.93
CA ILE A 67 -5.96 -8.33 3.54
C ILE A 67 -5.54 -9.81 3.48
N ASN A 68 -5.96 -10.63 4.44
CA ASN A 68 -5.58 -12.04 4.50
C ASN A 68 -6.28 -12.92 3.44
N LYS A 69 -7.36 -12.44 2.81
CA LYS A 69 -8.14 -13.17 1.81
C LYS A 69 -8.01 -12.62 0.40
N VAL A 70 -7.54 -11.38 0.27
CA VAL A 70 -7.52 -10.67 -1.00
C VAL A 70 -6.48 -11.27 -1.92
N LYS A 71 -6.87 -11.41 -3.19
CA LYS A 71 -5.97 -11.87 -4.24
C LYS A 71 -5.18 -10.69 -4.79
N ARG A 72 -4.08 -11.00 -5.47
CA ARG A 72 -3.31 -10.02 -6.23
C ARG A 72 -3.93 -9.87 -7.63
N ILE A 73 -4.08 -8.64 -8.14
CA ILE A 73 -4.64 -8.40 -9.48
C ILE A 73 -3.63 -8.77 -10.59
N TYR A 74 -2.38 -8.33 -10.45
CA TYR A 74 -1.34 -8.46 -11.47
C TYR A 74 0.00 -8.91 -10.88
N SER A 75 0.99 -9.20 -11.73
CA SER A 75 2.37 -9.36 -11.26
C SER A 75 2.83 -8.14 -10.45
N PRO A 76 3.72 -8.34 -9.45
CA PRO A 76 4.23 -7.22 -8.65
C PRO A 76 4.83 -6.12 -9.53
N ILE A 77 4.60 -4.89 -9.12
CA ILE A 77 5.05 -3.70 -9.83
C ILE A 77 6.14 -3.00 -9.05
N VAL A 78 7.02 -2.30 -9.75
CA VAL A 78 7.96 -1.37 -9.13
C VAL A 78 7.26 -0.04 -8.92
N ILE A 79 7.33 0.48 -7.70
CA ILE A 79 6.89 1.81 -7.35
C ILE A 79 8.09 2.67 -6.97
N ASP A 80 8.11 3.90 -7.49
CA ASP A 80 9.12 4.89 -7.12
C ASP A 80 8.76 5.46 -5.74
N THR A 81 9.71 5.37 -4.83
CA THR A 81 9.57 5.82 -3.44
C THR A 81 10.78 6.63 -2.98
N TYR A 82 11.61 7.14 -3.89
CA TYR A 82 12.88 7.83 -3.57
C TYR A 82 12.89 9.32 -3.93
#